data_AF-A0A521XS36-F1
#
_entry.id   AF-A0A521XS36-F1
#
_cell.length_a   1.000
_cell.length_b   1.000
_cell.length_c   1.000
_cell.angle_alpha   90.00
_cell.angle_beta   90.00
_cell.angle_gamma   90.00
#
_symmetry.space_group_name_H-M   'P 1'
#
loop_
_entity.id
_entity.type
_entity.pdbx_description
1 polymer ?
#
loop_
_entity_poly.entity_id
_entity_poly.type
_entity_poly.pdbx_seq_one_letter_code
_entity_poly.pdbx_strand_id
1 'polypeptide(L)'
;MRIAGRRTLAAPLPARLLLALYAAMALAAAGFMIAAAVRFATRTTGGDDRPSVAMADVFGIGGLPELSAGRTDAEAATSPVQRNAIVTYYGSPSAPSMGILGQHAPEEVADLLTARAERFRFATGGGLVLPALHLVYAVAQPQASDGLYLQYLDDRTVQQFQDLARRRGFVLILDLQIGHGDPLAEVKKIEPYLLQPDVFVALDPEFALAGGARPGDAIGSIDARDINAVQQYLADLTTAHHLPKKMLVVHQFQEGMISNADAIQRRADVDLVIDMDGYGPADIKQVKYLRYGAAPYAPYGGIKIFLQHDPDPLTERQLLGLNPRPSLFVYQ
;
A
#
# COMPACT_ATOMS: atom_id res chain seq x y z
N MET A 1 -6.69 49.98 -26.02
CA MET A 1 -7.27 50.16 -24.67
C MET A 1 -8.01 48.87 -24.30
N ARG A 2 -7.71 48.31 -23.12
CA ARG A 2 -8.23 47.06 -22.51
C ARG A 2 -9.78 46.97 -22.58
N ILE A 3 -10.43 45.80 -22.50
CA ILE A 3 -10.61 44.98 -21.28
C ILE A 3 -10.93 43.51 -21.60
N ALA A 4 -10.31 42.63 -20.81
CA ALA A 4 -10.39 41.18 -20.82
C ALA A 4 -11.69 40.62 -20.19
N GLY A 5 -12.19 39.52 -20.75
CA GLY A 5 -13.27 38.73 -20.16
C GLY A 5 -12.77 37.87 -18.99
N ARG A 6 -13.35 38.07 -17.81
CA ARG A 6 -13.16 37.21 -16.63
C ARG A 6 -13.89 35.88 -16.83
N ARG A 7 -13.15 34.76 -16.81
CA ARG A 7 -13.72 33.44 -16.52
C ARG A 7 -13.98 33.34 -15.01
N THR A 8 -15.21 33.08 -14.63
CA THR A 8 -15.62 32.76 -13.25
C THR A 8 -15.19 31.34 -12.92
N LEU A 9 -14.26 31.18 -11.98
CA LEU A 9 -13.98 29.91 -11.32
C LEU A 9 -15.17 29.52 -10.44
N ALA A 10 -15.65 28.28 -10.58
CA ALA A 10 -16.67 27.73 -9.70
C ALA A 10 -16.13 27.67 -8.26
N ALA A 11 -16.91 28.13 -7.29
CA ALA A 11 -16.54 28.09 -5.88
C ALA A 11 -16.47 26.62 -5.39
N PRO A 12 -15.53 26.29 -4.48
CA PRO A 12 -15.46 24.96 -3.90
C PRO A 12 -16.74 24.66 -3.11
N LEU A 13 -17.24 23.41 -3.22
CA LEU A 13 -18.42 22.96 -2.50
C LEU A 13 -18.18 23.07 -0.98
N PRO A 14 -19.19 23.51 -0.21
CA PRO A 14 -19.04 23.66 1.23
C PRO A 14 -18.85 22.29 1.89
N ALA A 15 -17.92 22.19 2.84
CA ALA A 15 -17.53 20.96 3.56
C ALA A 15 -18.71 20.15 4.14
N ARG A 16 -19.86 20.80 4.37
CA ARG A 16 -21.10 20.16 4.82
C ARG A 16 -21.75 19.24 3.77
N LEU A 17 -21.53 19.47 2.48
CA LEU A 17 -22.06 18.62 1.40
C LEU A 17 -21.20 17.34 1.23
N LEU A 18 -19.90 17.43 1.45
CA LEU A 18 -18.98 16.28 1.50
C LEU A 18 -19.31 15.35 2.69
N LEU A 19 -19.65 15.93 3.85
CA LEU A 19 -20.07 15.18 5.04
C LEU A 19 -21.41 14.42 4.84
N ALA A 20 -22.36 14.99 4.09
CA ALA A 20 -23.66 14.38 3.84
C ALA A 20 -23.56 13.16 2.90
N LEU A 21 -22.63 13.19 1.94
CA LEU A 21 -22.33 12.02 1.09
C LEU A 21 -21.71 10.87 1.88
N TYR A 22 -20.87 11.16 2.88
CA TYR A 22 -20.26 10.16 3.74
C TYR A 22 -21.28 9.48 4.69
N ALA A 23 -22.20 10.26 5.27
CA ALA A 23 -23.20 9.74 6.21
C ALA A 23 -24.30 8.89 5.53
N ALA A 24 -24.63 9.16 4.26
CA ALA A 24 -25.62 8.38 3.51
C ALA A 24 -25.11 6.98 3.11
N MET A 25 -23.80 6.79 2.98
CA MET A 25 -23.19 5.51 2.61
C MET A 25 -23.14 4.49 3.76
N ALA A 26 -23.04 4.95 5.01
CA ALA A 26 -22.98 4.08 6.19
C ALA A 26 -24.30 3.31 6.48
N LEU A 27 -25.44 3.80 5.99
CA LEU A 27 -26.76 3.21 6.25
C LEU A 27 -27.16 2.08 5.28
N ALA A 28 -26.48 1.95 4.12
CA ALA A 28 -26.78 0.90 3.14
C ALA A 28 -26.13 -0.45 3.47
N ALA A 29 -25.10 -0.49 4.32
CA ALA A 29 -24.37 -1.71 4.67
C ALA A 29 -25.13 -2.64 5.64
N ALA A 30 -26.10 -2.13 6.40
CA ALA A 30 -26.83 -2.93 7.39
C ALA A 30 -27.94 -3.83 6.80
N GLY A 31 -28.36 -3.62 5.55
CA GLY A 31 -29.53 -4.28 4.96
C GLY A 31 -29.29 -5.63 4.28
N PHE A 32 -28.04 -6.04 4.02
CA PHE A 32 -27.75 -7.21 3.18
C PHE A 32 -27.32 -8.48 3.94
N MET A 33 -27.22 -8.41 5.27
CA MET A 33 -26.63 -9.48 6.11
C MET A 33 -27.57 -10.64 6.48
N ILE A 34 -28.75 -10.80 5.88
CA ILE A 34 -29.70 -11.86 6.26
C ILE A 34 -29.91 -12.94 5.17
N ALA A 35 -29.42 -12.77 3.93
CA ALA A 35 -29.73 -13.72 2.85
C ALA A 35 -28.63 -14.75 2.50
N ALA A 36 -27.39 -14.61 2.97
CA ALA A 36 -26.27 -15.45 2.53
C ALA A 36 -26.00 -16.70 3.39
N ALA A 37 -26.71 -16.88 4.51
CA ALA A 37 -26.37 -17.88 5.53
C ALA A 37 -26.88 -19.31 5.30
N VAL A 38 -27.47 -19.66 4.15
CA VAL A 38 -28.19 -20.96 4.00
C VAL A 38 -27.64 -21.91 2.93
N ARG A 39 -26.54 -21.60 2.21
CA ARG A 39 -26.10 -22.46 1.09
C ARG A 39 -24.62 -22.76 0.95
N PHE A 40 -23.92 -22.99 2.07
CA PHE A 40 -22.55 -23.53 1.97
C PHE A 40 -22.24 -24.55 3.06
N ALA A 41 -23.12 -25.55 3.20
CA ALA A 41 -22.79 -26.79 3.87
C ALA A 41 -22.83 -27.91 2.82
N THR A 42 -21.66 -28.28 2.29
CA THR A 42 -21.22 -29.66 2.01
C THR A 42 -20.05 -29.69 1.03
N ARG A 43 -19.00 -30.44 1.42
CA ARG A 43 -17.80 -30.87 0.66
C ARG A 43 -16.74 -29.77 0.49
N THR A 44 -15.47 -29.99 0.84
CA THR A 44 -14.63 -31.15 0.52
C THR A 44 -13.55 -31.43 1.58
N THR A 45 -13.27 -32.72 1.77
CA THR A 45 -12.12 -33.27 2.51
C THR A 45 -10.99 -33.62 1.54
N GLY A 46 -9.75 -33.30 1.93
CA GLY A 46 -8.54 -34.04 1.52
C GLY A 46 -7.67 -33.38 0.44
N GLY A 47 -6.43 -33.02 0.79
CA GLY A 47 -5.39 -32.60 -0.14
C GLY A 47 -4.04 -32.30 0.54
N ASP A 48 -3.22 -33.35 0.65
CA ASP A 48 -1.75 -33.46 0.89
C ASP A 48 -0.96 -32.20 1.33
N ASP A 49 -0.52 -32.22 2.60
CA ASP A 49 0.42 -31.28 3.23
C ASP A 49 1.86 -31.51 2.72
N ARG A 50 2.27 -30.79 1.67
CA ARG A 50 3.69 -30.53 1.37
C ARG A 50 3.88 -29.10 0.86
N PRO A 51 4.74 -28.27 1.48
CA PRO A 51 5.06 -26.95 0.96
C PRO A 51 5.73 -27.12 -0.41
N SER A 52 5.09 -26.63 -1.46
CA SER A 52 5.59 -26.79 -2.82
C SER A 52 6.91 -26.03 -2.97
N VAL A 53 7.93 -26.80 -3.34
CA VAL A 53 9.33 -26.43 -3.60
C VAL A 53 9.48 -25.46 -4.80
N ALA A 54 8.40 -24.81 -5.25
CA ALA A 54 8.34 -23.85 -6.36
C ALA A 54 8.44 -22.38 -5.92
N MET A 55 8.61 -22.13 -4.62
CA MET A 55 8.99 -20.80 -4.13
C MET A 55 10.49 -20.53 -4.30
N ALA A 56 11.31 -21.46 -4.79
CA ALA A 56 12.76 -21.29 -5.00
C ALA A 56 13.21 -20.10 -5.90
N ASP A 57 12.26 -19.31 -6.44
CA ASP A 57 12.42 -17.97 -6.99
C ASP A 57 12.10 -16.83 -5.98
N VAL A 58 12.08 -17.04 -4.65
CA VAL A 58 11.59 -16.03 -3.67
C VAL A 58 12.26 -14.64 -3.84
N PHE A 59 13.44 -14.55 -4.47
CA PHE A 59 14.07 -13.28 -4.91
C PHE A 59 14.53 -13.26 -6.37
N GLY A 60 13.96 -14.15 -7.19
CA GLY A 60 14.01 -14.19 -8.65
C GLY A 60 13.15 -13.10 -9.26
N ILE A 61 13.65 -11.88 -9.12
CA ILE A 61 13.21 -10.71 -9.87
C ILE A 61 13.08 -11.06 -11.36
N GLY A 62 11.93 -10.75 -11.98
CA GLY A 62 11.51 -11.28 -13.29
C GLY A 62 12.57 -11.29 -14.39
N GLY A 63 13.21 -12.43 -14.61
CA GLY A 63 14.21 -12.65 -15.66
C GLY A 63 14.92 -14.00 -15.54
N LEU A 64 14.22 -15.10 -15.83
CA LEU A 64 14.75 -16.47 -15.81
C LEU A 64 15.37 -16.79 -17.19
N PRO A 65 16.64 -16.46 -17.49
CA PRO A 65 17.73 -17.44 -17.31
C PRO A 65 19.17 -16.86 -17.13
N GLU A 66 19.37 -15.55 -17.02
CA GLU A 66 20.72 -14.94 -17.13
C GLU A 66 21.53 -14.83 -15.83
N LEU A 67 21.19 -15.59 -14.78
CA LEU A 67 21.96 -15.58 -13.53
C LEU A 67 22.19 -16.99 -12.95
N SER A 68 22.60 -17.93 -13.80
CA SER A 68 23.31 -19.13 -13.35
C SER A 68 24.70 -19.22 -13.98
N ALA A 69 25.66 -18.53 -13.34
CA ALA A 69 27.05 -18.95 -13.22
C ALA A 69 27.80 -18.04 -12.22
N GLY A 70 27.84 -18.46 -10.95
CA GLY A 70 28.90 -18.07 -10.01
C GLY A 70 28.82 -16.67 -9.41
N ARG A 71 28.25 -16.56 -8.21
CA ARG A 71 28.74 -15.62 -7.20
C ARG A 71 28.68 -16.25 -5.82
N THR A 72 29.86 -16.58 -5.32
CA THR A 72 30.15 -16.89 -3.93
C THR A 72 30.53 -15.58 -3.27
N ASP A 73 29.61 -14.95 -2.56
CA ASP A 73 29.90 -14.01 -1.48
C ASP A 73 28.62 -13.92 -0.64
N ALA A 74 28.76 -13.69 0.66
CA ALA A 74 27.66 -13.54 1.62
C ALA A 74 26.84 -12.27 1.34
N GLU A 75 26.06 -12.26 0.24
CA GLU A 75 25.42 -11.09 -0.37
C GLU A 75 24.21 -10.62 0.45
N ALA A 76 24.13 -9.30 0.63
CA ALA A 76 23.07 -8.59 1.33
C ALA A 76 21.68 -9.12 0.96
N ALA A 77 20.83 -9.33 1.97
CA ALA A 77 19.44 -9.77 1.80
C ALA A 77 18.79 -9.03 0.61
N THR A 78 18.17 -9.76 -0.31
CA THR A 78 17.71 -9.17 -1.57
C THR A 78 16.66 -8.10 -1.31
N SER A 79 16.89 -6.90 -1.84
CA SER A 79 15.97 -5.76 -1.75
C SER A 79 14.83 -5.90 -2.77
N PRO A 80 13.55 -5.91 -2.34
CA PRO A 80 12.42 -5.82 -3.26
C PRO A 80 12.36 -4.51 -4.07
N VAL A 81 12.90 -3.39 -3.57
CA VAL A 81 12.71 -2.06 -4.20
C VAL A 81 13.87 -1.58 -5.08
N GLN A 82 15.10 -2.06 -4.85
CA GLN A 82 16.30 -1.46 -5.46
C GLN A 82 16.37 -1.63 -6.98
N ARG A 83 15.82 -2.71 -7.53
CA ARG A 83 15.87 -3.02 -8.97
C ARG A 83 14.49 -3.12 -9.62
N ASN A 84 13.42 -3.09 -8.85
CA ASN A 84 12.07 -3.28 -9.34
C ASN A 84 11.31 -1.95 -9.40
N ALA A 85 10.50 -1.80 -10.44
CA ALA A 85 9.31 -0.96 -10.36
C ALA A 85 8.19 -1.80 -9.71
N ILE A 86 7.85 -1.49 -8.46
CA ILE A 86 6.77 -2.16 -7.75
C ILE A 86 5.46 -1.49 -8.13
N VAL A 87 4.56 -2.23 -8.77
CA VAL A 87 3.30 -1.72 -9.31
C VAL A 87 2.18 -2.32 -8.49
N THR A 88 1.38 -1.50 -7.81
CA THR A 88 0.45 -2.01 -6.80
C THR A 88 -0.97 -1.52 -7.02
N TYR A 89 -1.93 -2.38 -6.69
CA TYR A 89 -3.34 -2.05 -6.63
C TYR A 89 -3.78 -2.02 -5.16
N TYR A 90 -4.32 -0.87 -4.74
CA TYR A 90 -4.64 -0.55 -3.34
C TYR A 90 -6.13 -0.68 -3.03
N GLY A 91 -6.45 -1.11 -1.81
CA GLY A 91 -7.78 -0.92 -1.22
C GLY A 91 -8.20 -2.03 -0.26
N SER A 92 -9.51 -2.04 0.07
CA SER A 92 -10.10 -3.10 0.89
C SER A 92 -11.22 -3.82 0.15
N PRO A 93 -11.25 -5.17 0.17
CA PRO A 93 -12.33 -5.96 -0.43
C PRO A 93 -13.69 -5.69 0.24
N SER A 94 -13.71 -5.16 1.46
CA SER A 94 -14.94 -4.85 2.20
C SER A 94 -15.48 -3.45 1.92
N ALA A 95 -14.73 -2.60 1.20
CA ALA A 95 -15.10 -1.21 0.96
C ALA A 95 -14.74 -0.78 -0.47
N PRO A 96 -15.68 -0.87 -1.44
CA PRO A 96 -15.44 -0.49 -2.85
C PRO A 96 -14.97 0.96 -3.04
N SER A 97 -15.36 1.85 -2.13
CA SER A 97 -14.91 3.26 -2.15
C SER A 97 -13.45 3.44 -1.75
N MET A 98 -12.79 2.43 -1.17
CA MET A 98 -11.43 2.52 -0.63
C MET A 98 -10.36 2.02 -1.61
N GLY A 99 -10.72 1.79 -2.87
CA GLY A 99 -9.78 1.51 -3.95
C GLY A 99 -10.12 0.29 -4.77
N ILE A 100 -9.34 0.09 -5.84
CA ILE A 100 -9.57 -0.92 -6.86
C ILE A 100 -9.72 -2.36 -6.32
N LEU A 101 -9.08 -2.71 -5.19
CA LEU A 101 -9.24 -4.04 -4.57
C LEU A 101 -10.66 -4.32 -4.08
N GLY A 102 -11.45 -3.28 -3.79
CA GLY A 102 -12.87 -3.41 -3.41
C GLY A 102 -13.84 -3.22 -4.57
N GLN A 103 -13.37 -2.74 -5.73
CA GLN A 103 -14.24 -2.40 -6.87
C GLN A 103 -14.48 -3.60 -7.81
N HIS A 104 -13.61 -4.60 -7.76
CA HIS A 104 -13.63 -5.76 -8.66
C HIS A 104 -13.46 -7.06 -7.86
N ALA A 105 -13.82 -8.19 -8.48
CA ALA A 105 -13.55 -9.50 -7.89
C ALA A 105 -12.01 -9.77 -7.84
N PRO A 106 -11.50 -10.55 -6.88
CA PRO A 106 -10.05 -10.74 -6.71
C PRO A 106 -9.30 -11.21 -7.96
N GLU A 107 -9.84 -12.18 -8.71
CA GLU A 107 -9.20 -12.65 -9.96
C GLU A 107 -9.22 -11.57 -11.06
N GLU A 108 -10.27 -10.77 -11.14
CA GLU A 108 -10.35 -9.65 -12.10
C GLU A 108 -9.33 -8.55 -11.76
N VAL A 109 -9.18 -8.21 -10.47
CA VAL A 109 -8.09 -7.34 -9.99
C VAL A 109 -6.73 -7.87 -10.42
N ALA A 110 -6.50 -9.18 -10.27
CA ALA A 110 -5.24 -9.79 -10.64
C ALA A 110 -4.97 -9.73 -12.16
N ASP A 111 -5.99 -9.89 -13.00
CA ASP A 111 -5.87 -9.71 -14.45
C ASP A 111 -5.53 -8.24 -14.81
N LEU A 112 -6.22 -7.29 -14.19
CA LEU A 112 -5.98 -5.86 -14.39
C LEU A 112 -4.58 -5.43 -13.91
N LEU A 113 -4.10 -6.01 -12.80
CA LEU A 113 -2.77 -5.75 -12.25
C LEU A 113 -1.67 -6.34 -13.14
N THR A 114 -1.85 -7.57 -13.64
CA THR A 114 -0.94 -8.15 -14.65
C THR A 114 -0.84 -7.23 -15.87
N ALA A 115 -1.98 -6.79 -16.41
CA ALA A 115 -2.00 -5.89 -17.57
C ALA A 115 -1.30 -4.55 -17.28
N ARG A 116 -1.46 -3.99 -16.08
CA ARG A 116 -0.74 -2.78 -15.66
C ARG A 116 0.77 -3.02 -15.60
N ALA A 117 1.20 -4.12 -14.99
CA ALA A 117 2.60 -4.47 -14.87
C ALA A 117 3.28 -4.62 -16.24
N GLU A 118 2.60 -5.22 -17.23
CA GLU A 118 3.10 -5.31 -18.60
C GLU A 118 3.31 -3.94 -19.25
N ARG A 119 2.43 -2.96 -18.99
CA ARG A 119 2.63 -1.59 -19.49
C ARG A 119 3.87 -0.94 -18.87
N PHE A 120 4.14 -1.19 -17.59
CA PHE A 120 5.38 -0.75 -16.95
C PHE A 120 6.61 -1.46 -17.53
N ARG A 121 6.54 -2.78 -17.79
CA ARG A 121 7.65 -3.53 -18.43
C ARG A 121 7.97 -2.95 -19.81
N PHE A 122 6.93 -2.66 -20.60
CA PHE A 122 7.10 -1.99 -21.89
C PHE A 122 7.70 -0.59 -21.74
N ALA A 123 7.18 0.22 -20.82
CA ALA A 123 7.63 1.59 -20.61
C ALA A 123 9.06 1.70 -20.04
N THR A 124 9.51 0.69 -19.29
CA THR A 124 10.89 0.58 -18.78
C THR A 124 11.87 0.03 -19.81
N GLY A 125 11.40 -0.48 -20.96
CA GLY A 125 12.25 -1.13 -21.95
C GLY A 125 12.68 -2.55 -21.57
N GLY A 126 11.83 -3.30 -20.87
CA GLY A 126 12.11 -4.64 -20.37
C GLY A 126 12.70 -4.67 -18.95
N GLY A 127 12.55 -3.59 -18.20
CA GLY A 127 12.95 -3.52 -16.80
C GLY A 127 12.12 -4.44 -15.90
N LEU A 128 12.65 -4.66 -14.70
CA LEU A 128 12.09 -5.57 -13.72
C LEU A 128 10.86 -4.91 -13.06
N VAL A 129 9.70 -5.58 -13.13
CA VAL A 129 8.44 -5.09 -12.57
C VAL A 129 7.85 -6.14 -11.65
N LEU A 130 7.61 -5.75 -10.40
CA LEU A 130 7.05 -6.58 -9.36
C LEU A 130 5.62 -6.12 -9.04
N PRO A 131 4.58 -6.85 -9.46
CA PRO A 131 3.21 -6.48 -9.11
C PRO A 131 2.91 -6.79 -7.64
N ALA A 132 2.10 -5.96 -6.97
CA ALA A 132 1.66 -6.22 -5.60
C ALA A 132 0.17 -5.92 -5.37
N LEU A 133 -0.44 -6.73 -4.49
CA LEU A 133 -1.74 -6.42 -3.90
C LEU A 133 -1.49 -5.63 -2.61
N HIS A 134 -1.99 -4.40 -2.54
CA HIS A 134 -1.80 -3.50 -1.40
C HIS A 134 -3.11 -3.44 -0.61
N LEU A 135 -3.25 -4.36 0.34
CA LEU A 135 -4.49 -4.70 1.02
C LEU A 135 -4.59 -3.95 2.35
N VAL A 136 -5.63 -3.14 2.54
CA VAL A 136 -5.92 -2.50 3.83
C VAL A 136 -6.36 -3.56 4.83
N TYR A 137 -5.48 -3.87 5.78
CA TYR A 137 -5.69 -4.86 6.82
C TYR A 137 -6.42 -4.27 8.02
N ALA A 138 -5.99 -3.10 8.48
CA ALA A 138 -6.66 -2.36 9.55
C ALA A 138 -7.33 -1.13 8.95
N VAL A 139 -8.66 -1.05 9.06
CA VAL A 139 -9.46 0.07 8.55
C VAL A 139 -9.91 0.94 9.71
N ALA A 140 -9.60 2.22 9.67
CA ALA A 140 -10.08 3.19 10.62
C ALA A 140 -11.58 3.48 10.39
N GLN A 141 -12.37 3.35 11.45
CA GLN A 141 -13.82 3.50 11.41
C GLN A 141 -14.33 4.46 12.48
N PRO A 142 -15.34 5.29 12.19
CA PRO A 142 -15.87 6.27 13.13
C PRO A 142 -16.59 5.65 14.35
N GLN A 143 -16.90 4.36 14.29
CA GLN A 143 -17.57 3.61 15.35
C GLN A 143 -16.83 2.29 15.59
N ALA A 144 -15.91 2.27 16.56
CA ALA A 144 -15.37 1.03 17.11
C ALA A 144 -15.55 1.00 18.62
N SER A 145 -15.84 -0.18 19.16
CA SER A 145 -16.11 -0.40 20.58
C SER A 145 -14.83 -0.56 21.42
N ASP A 146 -13.66 -0.66 20.79
CA ASP A 146 -12.38 -0.97 21.42
C ASP A 146 -11.55 0.28 21.78
N GLY A 147 -12.02 1.47 21.39
CA GLY A 147 -11.31 2.74 21.59
C GLY A 147 -10.14 2.96 20.62
N LEU A 148 -9.79 1.97 19.78
CA LEU A 148 -8.78 2.10 18.73
C LEU A 148 -9.36 2.70 17.45
N TYR A 149 -10.67 2.58 17.25
CA TYR A 149 -11.35 3.02 16.02
C TYR A 149 -10.92 2.18 14.81
N LEU A 150 -10.65 0.88 15.00
CA LEU A 150 -10.19 -0.01 13.93
C LEU A 150 -11.13 -1.20 13.71
N GLN A 151 -11.30 -1.57 12.44
CA GLN A 151 -11.81 -2.87 12.03
C GLN A 151 -10.70 -3.61 11.28
N TYR A 152 -10.37 -4.81 11.75
CA TYR A 152 -9.39 -5.68 11.11
C TYR A 152 -10.05 -6.59 10.07
N LEU A 153 -9.31 -6.86 9.01
CA LEU A 153 -9.64 -7.89 8.05
C LEU A 153 -9.42 -9.27 8.67
N ASP A 154 -10.32 -10.22 8.37
CA ASP A 154 -10.21 -11.58 8.90
C ASP A 154 -9.11 -12.38 8.20
N ASP A 155 -8.52 -13.33 8.93
CA ASP A 155 -7.40 -14.15 8.47
C ASP A 155 -7.71 -14.91 7.17
N ARG A 156 -8.96 -15.35 6.98
CA ARG A 156 -9.36 -16.09 5.77
C ARG A 156 -9.29 -15.18 4.55
N THR A 157 -9.72 -13.93 4.68
CA THR A 157 -9.60 -12.96 3.58
C THR A 157 -8.13 -12.62 3.31
N VAL A 158 -7.29 -12.43 4.33
CA VAL A 158 -5.84 -12.21 4.14
C VAL A 158 -5.20 -13.38 3.40
N GLN A 159 -5.49 -14.63 3.82
CA GLN A 159 -5.01 -15.84 3.17
C GLN A 159 -5.46 -15.93 1.71
N GLN A 160 -6.71 -15.58 1.40
CA GLN A 160 -7.21 -15.58 0.02
C GLN A 160 -6.39 -14.66 -0.90
N PHE A 161 -6.05 -13.46 -0.42
CA PHE A 161 -5.23 -12.51 -1.18
C PHE A 161 -3.77 -12.92 -1.26
N GLN A 162 -3.22 -13.52 -0.19
CA GLN A 162 -1.87 -14.09 -0.21
C GLN A 162 -1.75 -15.24 -1.22
N ASP A 163 -2.69 -16.18 -1.22
CA ASP A 163 -2.70 -17.29 -2.16
C ASP A 163 -2.87 -16.81 -3.59
N LEU A 164 -3.72 -15.80 -3.81
CA LEU A 164 -3.86 -15.15 -5.10
C LEU A 164 -2.55 -14.51 -5.55
N ALA A 165 -1.90 -13.74 -4.68
CA ALA A 165 -0.61 -13.12 -4.98
C ALA A 165 0.42 -14.17 -5.41
N ARG A 166 0.56 -15.26 -4.63
CA ARG A 166 1.49 -16.36 -4.94
C ARG A 166 1.18 -17.05 -6.26
N ARG A 167 -0.09 -17.38 -6.53
CA ARG A 167 -0.49 -18.01 -7.81
C ARG A 167 -0.18 -17.12 -9.02
N ARG A 168 -0.17 -15.80 -8.85
CA ARG A 168 0.01 -14.82 -9.92
C ARG A 168 1.42 -14.25 -9.98
N GLY A 169 2.32 -14.65 -9.08
CA GLY A 169 3.68 -14.12 -9.00
C GLY A 169 3.76 -12.68 -8.51
N PHE A 170 2.84 -12.29 -7.62
CA PHE A 170 2.78 -10.97 -6.99
C PHE A 170 3.26 -11.06 -5.54
N VAL A 171 3.47 -9.90 -4.91
CA VAL A 171 3.68 -9.78 -3.46
C VAL A 171 2.47 -9.15 -2.77
N LEU A 172 2.39 -9.27 -1.46
CA LEU A 172 1.32 -8.68 -0.65
C LEU A 172 1.89 -7.57 0.24
N ILE A 173 1.21 -6.43 0.29
CA ILE A 173 1.49 -5.35 1.24
C ILE A 173 0.26 -5.21 2.12
N LEU A 174 0.43 -5.34 3.43
CA LEU A 174 -0.64 -5.12 4.41
C LEU A 174 -0.59 -3.68 4.91
N ASP A 175 -1.62 -2.90 4.62
CA ASP A 175 -1.75 -1.51 5.02
C ASP A 175 -2.48 -1.36 6.35
N LEU A 176 -1.93 -0.50 7.21
CA LEU A 176 -2.40 -0.28 8.57
C LEU A 176 -2.81 1.20 8.75
N GLN A 177 -4.12 1.44 8.78
CA GLN A 177 -4.67 2.65 9.35
C GLN A 177 -4.54 2.51 10.87
N ILE A 178 -3.78 3.39 11.53
CA ILE A 178 -3.32 3.20 12.92
C ILE A 178 -4.43 3.45 13.96
N GLY A 179 -5.43 4.25 13.62
CA GLY A 179 -6.49 4.68 14.54
C GLY A 179 -5.91 5.44 15.73
N HIS A 180 -6.34 5.09 16.94
CA HIS A 180 -5.75 5.58 18.20
C HIS A 180 -4.66 4.64 18.75
N GLY A 181 -4.18 3.71 17.92
CA GLY A 181 -3.17 2.73 18.29
C GLY A 181 -1.75 3.27 18.26
N ASP A 182 -0.80 2.37 18.56
CA ASP A 182 0.63 2.59 18.38
C ASP A 182 1.11 1.87 17.10
N PRO A 183 1.88 2.51 16.21
CA PRO A 183 2.30 1.89 14.95
C PRO A 183 3.02 0.55 15.13
N LEU A 184 3.92 0.44 16.10
CA LEU A 184 4.65 -0.81 16.34
C LEU A 184 3.73 -1.90 16.89
N ALA A 185 2.79 -1.55 17.77
CA ALA A 185 1.79 -2.48 18.28
C ALA A 185 0.90 -3.04 17.16
N GLU A 186 0.46 -2.20 16.21
CA GLU A 186 -0.33 -2.65 15.06
C GLU A 186 0.50 -3.53 14.12
N VAL A 187 1.76 -3.19 13.85
CA VAL A 187 2.66 -4.04 13.04
C VAL A 187 2.88 -5.42 13.68
N LYS A 188 2.99 -5.49 15.01
CA LYS A 188 3.15 -6.77 15.72
C LYS A 188 1.93 -7.70 15.56
N LYS A 189 0.73 -7.16 15.35
CA LYS A 189 -0.48 -7.99 15.12
C LYS A 189 -0.39 -8.79 13.81
N ILE A 190 0.31 -8.26 12.80
CA ILE A 190 0.51 -8.92 11.51
C ILE A 190 1.84 -9.69 11.42
N GLU A 191 2.56 -9.87 12.52
CA GLU A 191 3.81 -10.65 12.57
C GLU A 191 3.69 -12.04 11.90
N PRO A 192 2.61 -12.84 12.13
CA PRO A 192 2.48 -14.14 11.47
C PRO A 192 2.54 -14.06 9.94
N TYR A 193 2.06 -12.97 9.35
CA TYR A 193 2.15 -12.71 7.91
C TYR A 193 3.52 -12.17 7.52
N LEU A 194 4.13 -11.30 8.34
CA LEU A 194 5.46 -10.75 8.08
C LEU A 194 6.58 -11.81 8.15
N LEU A 195 6.35 -12.95 8.80
CA LEU A 195 7.25 -14.09 8.71
C LEU A 195 7.29 -14.74 7.31
N GLN A 196 6.33 -14.40 6.44
CA GLN A 196 6.31 -14.85 5.05
C GLN A 196 7.19 -13.93 4.19
N PRO A 197 8.07 -14.45 3.33
CA PRO A 197 9.06 -13.63 2.62
C PRO A 197 8.44 -12.67 1.59
N ASP A 198 7.24 -12.97 1.11
CA ASP A 198 6.47 -12.25 0.08
C ASP A 198 5.43 -11.27 0.63
N VAL A 199 5.47 -11.01 1.94
CA VAL A 199 4.58 -10.06 2.63
C VAL A 199 5.35 -8.90 3.23
N PHE A 200 4.84 -7.70 2.98
CA PHE A 200 5.35 -6.40 3.42
C PHE A 200 4.28 -5.60 4.17
N VAL A 201 4.66 -4.45 4.73
CA VAL A 201 3.75 -3.61 5.52
C VAL A 201 3.77 -2.16 5.05
N ALA A 202 2.60 -1.53 5.12
CA ALA A 202 2.44 -0.09 4.99
C ALA A 202 1.83 0.52 6.26
N LEU A 203 2.26 1.73 6.59
CA LEU A 203 1.66 2.56 7.61
C LEU A 203 0.93 3.70 6.92
N ASP A 204 -0.30 3.97 7.37
CA ASP A 204 -1.08 5.12 6.93
C ASP A 204 -1.23 6.14 8.09
N PRO A 205 -0.33 7.14 8.17
CA PRO A 205 -0.37 8.16 9.20
C PRO A 205 -1.61 9.05 9.14
N GLU A 206 -2.33 9.11 8.00
CA GLU A 206 -3.57 9.90 7.90
C GLU A 206 -4.58 9.49 8.97
N PHE A 207 -4.55 8.21 9.34
CA PHE A 207 -5.45 7.63 10.32
C PHE A 207 -4.80 7.42 11.69
N ALA A 208 -3.60 7.94 11.95
CA ALA A 208 -2.96 7.93 13.27
C ALA A 208 -3.45 9.13 14.11
N LEU A 209 -4.59 8.96 14.77
CA LEU A 209 -5.35 10.05 15.37
C LEU A 209 -4.91 10.34 16.80
N ALA A 210 -4.83 11.64 17.12
CA ALA A 210 -4.69 12.08 18.51
C ALA A 210 -5.99 11.84 19.29
N GLY A 211 -5.84 11.62 20.60
CA GLY A 211 -6.92 11.20 21.50
C GLY A 211 -8.23 12.00 21.32
N GLY A 212 -9.31 11.28 21.02
CA GLY A 212 -10.66 11.80 20.87
C GLY A 212 -11.08 12.26 19.45
N ALA A 213 -10.15 12.38 18.50
CA ALA A 213 -10.50 12.62 17.09
C ALA A 213 -11.08 11.36 16.45
N ARG A 214 -12.10 11.47 15.60
CA ARG A 214 -12.62 10.32 14.84
C ARG A 214 -11.99 10.29 13.45
N PRO A 215 -11.87 9.11 12.83
CA PRO A 215 -11.46 8.99 11.44
C PRO A 215 -12.28 9.91 10.53
N GLY A 216 -11.60 10.75 9.75
CA GLY A 216 -12.20 11.76 8.86
C GLY A 216 -12.42 13.14 9.48
N ASP A 217 -12.32 13.31 10.82
CA ASP A 217 -12.45 14.63 11.46
C ASP A 217 -11.14 15.45 11.39
N ALA A 218 -10.00 14.77 11.34
CA ALA A 218 -8.67 15.37 11.24
C ALA A 218 -7.70 14.41 10.52
N ILE A 219 -6.61 14.97 10.00
CA ILE A 219 -5.49 14.17 9.47
C ILE A 219 -4.55 13.85 10.64
N GLY A 220 -4.25 12.56 10.79
CA GLY A 220 -3.36 12.02 11.79
C GLY A 220 -1.88 12.31 11.55
N SER A 221 -1.06 11.80 12.46
CA SER A 221 0.39 11.95 12.44
C SER A 221 1.06 10.79 13.17
N ILE A 222 2.21 10.36 12.65
CA ILE A 222 3.19 9.55 13.38
C ILE A 222 4.49 10.32 13.52
N ASP A 223 5.38 9.88 14.40
CA ASP A 223 6.71 10.45 14.57
C ASP A 223 7.78 9.58 13.90
N ALA A 224 8.90 10.19 13.50
CA ALA A 224 10.05 9.46 12.99
C ALA A 224 10.52 8.33 13.93
N ARG A 225 10.37 8.48 15.24
CA ARG A 225 10.66 7.41 16.23
C ARG A 225 9.79 6.17 16.02
N ASP A 226 8.53 6.35 15.60
CA ASP A 226 7.59 5.26 15.40
C ASP A 226 7.99 4.48 14.13
N ILE A 227 8.34 5.20 13.06
CA ILE A 227 8.91 4.63 11.83
C ILE A 227 10.21 3.88 12.16
N ASN A 228 11.12 4.48 12.92
CA ASN A 228 12.39 3.85 13.31
C ASN A 228 12.17 2.59 14.16
N ALA A 229 11.19 2.59 15.06
CA ALA A 229 10.84 1.44 15.88
C ALA A 229 10.30 0.28 15.02
N VAL A 230 9.43 0.58 14.05
CA VAL A 230 8.93 -0.41 13.08
C VAL A 230 10.07 -0.94 12.20
N GLN A 231 10.95 -0.07 11.70
CA GLN A 231 12.12 -0.49 10.94
C GLN A 231 13.03 -1.43 11.75
N GLN A 232 13.34 -1.10 13.01
CA GLN A 232 14.14 -1.97 13.86
C GLN A 232 13.46 -3.33 14.07
N TYR A 233 12.16 -3.33 14.34
CA TYR A 233 11.39 -4.56 14.51
C TYR A 233 11.41 -5.46 13.27
N LEU A 234 11.24 -4.88 12.08
CA LEU A 234 11.34 -5.63 10.83
C LEU A 234 12.75 -6.19 10.62
N ALA A 235 13.81 -5.43 10.93
CA ALA A 235 15.18 -5.91 10.87
C ALA A 235 15.47 -7.07 11.84
N ASP A 236 14.87 -7.04 13.03
CA ASP A 236 15.00 -8.13 14.00
C ASP A 236 14.29 -9.39 13.49
N LEU A 237 13.11 -9.26 12.87
CA LEU A 237 12.41 -10.38 12.23
C LEU A 237 13.24 -10.98 11.09
N THR A 238 13.85 -10.15 10.22
CA THR A 238 14.67 -10.67 9.12
C THR A 238 15.88 -11.42 9.61
N THR A 239 16.56 -10.89 10.64
CA THR A 239 17.72 -11.54 11.25
C THR A 239 17.34 -12.84 11.95
N ALA A 240 16.31 -12.82 12.80
CA ALA A 240 15.91 -13.97 13.60
C ALA A 240 15.40 -15.15 12.76
N HIS A 241 14.70 -14.85 11.66
CA HIS A 241 14.05 -15.86 10.82
C HIS A 241 14.75 -16.08 9.48
N HIS A 242 15.94 -15.51 9.28
CA HIS A 242 16.69 -15.57 8.02
C HIS A 242 15.85 -15.13 6.82
N LEU A 243 15.03 -14.09 7.04
CA LEU A 243 14.15 -13.57 6.00
C LEU A 243 14.91 -12.59 5.11
N PRO A 244 14.43 -12.43 3.88
CA PRO A 244 14.83 -11.34 3.01
C PRO A 244 14.44 -9.98 3.59
N LYS A 245 14.99 -8.90 3.03
CA LYS A 245 14.64 -7.54 3.48
C LYS A 245 13.15 -7.31 3.40
N LYS A 246 12.61 -6.67 4.44
CA LYS A 246 11.24 -6.18 4.44
C LYS A 246 11.18 -4.79 3.83
N MET A 247 10.14 -4.57 3.03
CA MET A 247 9.71 -3.24 2.62
C MET A 247 8.75 -2.68 3.68
N LEU A 248 9.01 -1.44 4.09
CA LEU A 248 8.11 -0.63 4.91
C LEU A 248 7.67 0.56 4.07
N VAL A 249 6.38 0.65 3.76
CA VAL A 249 5.79 1.81 3.08
C VAL A 249 5.22 2.75 4.13
N VAL A 250 5.42 4.06 3.98
CA VAL A 250 4.79 5.07 4.83
C VAL A 250 4.12 6.11 3.93
N HIS A 251 2.80 6.22 4.03
CA HIS A 251 2.02 7.18 3.25
C HIS A 251 2.23 8.61 3.76
N GLN A 252 2.40 9.56 2.84
CA GLN A 252 2.53 10.98 3.16
C GLN A 252 2.03 11.87 2.03
N PHE A 253 1.10 12.77 2.32
CA PHE A 253 0.68 13.80 1.37
C PHE A 253 0.67 15.21 1.96
N GLN A 254 0.95 15.36 3.25
CA GLN A 254 1.19 16.63 3.90
C GLN A 254 2.31 16.52 4.93
N GLU A 255 2.98 17.63 5.22
CA GLU A 255 4.13 17.71 6.12
C GLU A 255 3.79 17.15 7.52
N GLY A 256 2.64 17.54 8.08
CA GLY A 256 2.24 17.15 9.44
C GLY A 256 1.94 15.67 9.66
N MET A 257 1.88 14.84 8.61
CA MET A 257 1.66 13.39 8.76
C MET A 257 2.85 12.65 9.35
N ILE A 258 4.06 13.19 9.19
CA ILE A 258 5.29 12.64 9.77
C ILE A 258 5.99 13.76 10.54
N SER A 259 5.89 13.71 11.85
CA SER A 259 6.63 14.61 12.73
C SER A 259 8.09 14.19 12.85
N ASN A 260 8.99 15.18 12.95
CA ASN A 260 10.44 14.98 13.04
C ASN A 260 11.05 14.12 11.91
N ALA A 261 10.51 14.22 10.69
CA ALA A 261 10.90 13.36 9.56
C ALA A 261 12.43 13.31 9.28
N ASP A 262 13.17 14.39 9.55
CA ASP A 262 14.63 14.41 9.42
C ASP A 262 15.37 13.46 10.38
N ALA A 263 14.70 12.97 11.43
CA ALA A 263 15.21 11.96 12.35
C ALA A 263 14.94 10.51 11.91
N ILE A 264 14.31 10.29 10.74
CA ILE A 264 14.15 8.96 10.16
C ILE A 264 15.53 8.39 9.83
N GLN A 265 15.82 7.21 10.37
CA GLN A 265 17.08 6.52 10.17
C GLN A 265 17.03 5.74 8.86
N ARG A 266 18.08 5.90 8.05
CA ARG A 266 18.33 5.00 6.93
C ARG A 266 18.88 3.68 7.46
N ARG A 267 18.32 2.57 7.00
CA ARG A 267 18.83 1.25 7.33
C ARG A 267 19.17 0.47 6.08
N ALA A 268 20.19 -0.39 6.19
CA ALA A 268 20.60 -1.25 5.11
C ALA A 268 19.80 -2.57 5.08
N ASP A 269 19.07 -2.91 6.14
CA ASP A 269 18.36 -4.18 6.35
C ASP A 269 16.83 -4.09 6.15
N VAL A 270 16.30 -2.88 5.93
CA VAL A 270 14.89 -2.60 5.64
C VAL A 270 14.80 -1.59 4.49
N ASP A 271 13.91 -1.86 3.55
CA ASP A 271 13.64 -0.99 2.42
C ASP A 271 12.49 -0.03 2.77
N LEU A 272 12.84 1.15 3.29
CA LEU A 272 11.87 2.20 3.60
C LEU A 272 11.47 2.97 2.33
N VAL A 273 10.16 3.00 2.07
CA VAL A 273 9.53 3.76 0.98
C VAL A 273 8.62 4.84 1.58
N ILE A 274 8.84 6.10 1.21
CA ILE A 274 7.87 7.18 1.50
C ILE A 274 6.99 7.35 0.27
N ASP A 275 5.70 7.03 0.41
CA ASP A 275 4.73 7.08 -0.68
C ASP A 275 3.97 8.42 -0.71
N MET A 276 4.11 9.17 -1.81
CA MET A 276 3.34 10.40 -1.98
C MET A 276 1.87 10.08 -2.25
N ASP A 277 1.05 10.22 -1.21
CA ASP A 277 -0.32 9.70 -1.16
C ASP A 277 -1.41 10.78 -1.35
N GLY A 278 -1.24 11.67 -2.32
CA GLY A 278 -2.16 12.79 -2.54
C GLY A 278 -2.79 12.78 -3.92
N TYR A 279 -4.11 12.98 -4.00
CA TYR A 279 -4.78 13.21 -5.27
C TYR A 279 -4.65 14.66 -5.75
N GLY A 280 -4.80 14.88 -7.05
CA GLY A 280 -4.80 16.21 -7.65
C GLY A 280 -4.19 16.24 -9.04
N PRO A 281 -4.05 17.45 -9.63
CA PRO A 281 -3.47 17.60 -10.95
C PRO A 281 -2.03 17.09 -11.06
N ALA A 282 -1.63 16.62 -12.23
CA ALA A 282 -0.34 15.98 -12.47
C ALA A 282 0.87 16.85 -12.08
N ASP A 283 0.80 18.17 -12.29
CA ASP A 283 1.86 19.11 -11.93
C ASP A 283 2.00 19.24 -10.40
N ILE A 284 0.88 19.33 -9.69
CA ILE A 284 0.85 19.35 -8.21
C ILE A 284 1.36 18.02 -7.65
N LYS A 285 0.98 16.88 -8.23
CA LYS A 285 1.50 15.57 -7.81
C LYS A 285 3.01 15.49 -7.98
N GLN A 286 3.56 15.96 -9.09
CA GLN A 286 5.01 15.99 -9.30
C GLN A 286 5.73 16.85 -8.25
N VAL A 287 5.19 18.03 -7.93
CA VAL A 287 5.74 18.91 -6.88
C VAL A 287 5.66 18.23 -5.51
N LYS A 288 4.54 17.60 -5.16
CA LYS A 288 4.38 16.88 -3.88
C LYS A 288 5.28 15.65 -3.82
N TYR A 289 5.50 14.96 -4.93
CA TYR A 289 6.44 13.84 -5.00
C TYR A 289 7.86 14.30 -4.66
N LEU A 290 8.31 15.41 -5.26
CA LEU A 290 9.61 16.00 -4.92
C LEU A 290 9.72 16.40 -3.45
N ARG A 291 8.60 16.85 -2.86
CA ARG A 291 8.56 17.26 -1.45
C ARG A 291 8.60 16.09 -0.47
N TYR A 292 7.95 14.97 -0.77
CA TYR A 292 7.76 13.85 0.17
C TYR A 292 8.43 12.57 -0.31
N GLY A 293 8.03 12.03 -1.46
CA GLY A 293 8.57 10.78 -2.01
C GLY A 293 10.03 10.87 -2.45
N ALA A 294 10.57 12.07 -2.69
CA ALA A 294 11.99 12.31 -2.97
C ALA A 294 12.68 13.16 -1.88
N ALA A 295 12.08 13.26 -0.70
CA ALA A 295 12.66 14.00 0.41
C ALA A 295 13.99 13.38 0.86
N PRO A 296 14.89 14.15 1.52
CA PRO A 296 16.12 13.61 2.08
C PRO A 296 15.92 12.49 3.11
N TYR A 297 14.73 12.35 3.70
CA TYR A 297 14.39 11.25 4.62
C TYR A 297 13.72 10.05 3.92
N ALA A 298 13.51 10.10 2.61
CA ALA A 298 12.95 9.01 1.80
C ALA A 298 14.07 8.27 1.04
N PRO A 299 14.54 7.09 1.50
CA PRO A 299 15.55 6.33 0.78
C PRO A 299 15.05 5.86 -0.58
N TYR A 300 13.78 5.45 -0.62
CA TYR A 300 13.03 5.11 -1.82
C TYR A 300 11.72 5.90 -1.85
N GLY A 301 11.31 6.31 -3.04
CA GLY A 301 10.07 7.05 -3.24
C GLY A 301 8.94 6.20 -3.78
N GLY A 302 7.73 6.42 -3.28
CA GLY A 302 6.48 5.97 -3.84
C GLY A 302 5.64 7.13 -4.38
N ILE A 303 4.72 6.81 -5.29
CA ILE A 303 3.68 7.74 -5.71
C ILE A 303 2.34 7.01 -5.89
N LYS A 304 1.28 7.50 -5.24
CA LYS A 304 -0.09 7.02 -5.44
C LYS A 304 -0.81 7.79 -6.54
N ILE A 305 -1.53 7.07 -7.40
CA ILE A 305 -2.34 7.56 -8.51
C ILE A 305 -3.79 7.20 -8.24
N PHE A 306 -4.66 8.22 -8.17
CA PHE A 306 -6.07 8.04 -7.91
C PHE A 306 -6.82 8.06 -9.24
N LEU A 307 -7.10 6.88 -9.79
CA LEU A 307 -7.58 6.71 -11.17
C LEU A 307 -8.89 7.46 -11.45
N GLN A 308 -9.72 7.65 -10.42
CA GLN A 308 -11.01 8.33 -10.51
C GLN A 308 -10.98 9.78 -10.01
N HIS A 309 -9.94 10.20 -9.29
CA HIS A 309 -9.91 11.50 -8.58
C HIS A 309 -8.82 12.45 -9.10
N ASP A 310 -7.76 11.91 -9.69
CA ASP A 310 -6.79 12.72 -10.43
C ASP A 310 -7.43 13.17 -11.75
N PRO A 311 -7.51 14.48 -12.05
CA PRO A 311 -8.15 14.97 -13.28
C PRO A 311 -7.33 14.64 -14.54
N ASP A 312 -6.02 14.46 -14.38
CA ASP A 312 -5.05 14.14 -15.44
C ASP A 312 -3.99 13.15 -14.89
N PRO A 313 -4.37 11.87 -14.63
CA PRO A 313 -3.47 10.91 -14.00
C PRO A 313 -2.19 10.71 -14.82
N LEU A 314 -1.04 10.70 -14.13
CA LEU A 314 0.26 10.49 -14.75
C LEU A 314 0.33 9.12 -15.45
N THR A 315 0.81 9.10 -16.69
CA THR A 315 1.09 7.88 -17.44
C THR A 315 2.31 7.15 -16.89
N GLU A 316 2.46 5.86 -17.21
CA GLU A 316 3.62 5.05 -16.79
C GLU A 316 4.95 5.68 -17.24
N ARG A 317 4.99 6.27 -18.44
CA ARG A 317 6.19 6.94 -18.95
C ARG A 317 6.51 8.22 -18.17
N GLN A 318 5.51 9.00 -17.80
CA GLN A 318 5.72 10.20 -16.98
C GLN A 318 6.21 9.81 -15.58
N LEU A 319 5.62 8.77 -14.98
CA LEU A 319 6.01 8.25 -13.68
C LEU A 319 7.45 7.74 -13.66
N LEU A 320 7.84 6.95 -14.66
CA LEU A 320 9.21 6.44 -14.82
C LEU A 320 10.22 7.54 -15.19
N GLY A 321 9.74 8.68 -15.68
CA GLY A 321 10.52 9.86 -16.03
C GLY A 321 10.72 10.86 -14.88
N LEU A 322 10.09 10.64 -13.72
CA LEU A 322 10.36 11.43 -12.53
C LEU A 322 11.82 11.25 -12.08
N ASN A 323 12.39 12.30 -11.50
CA ASN A 323 13.74 12.30 -10.98
C ASN A 323 13.79 12.93 -9.58
N PRO A 324 14.16 12.17 -8.52
CA PRO A 324 14.44 10.73 -8.52
C PRO A 324 13.29 9.86 -9.05
N ARG A 325 13.61 8.68 -9.59
CA ARG A 325 12.58 7.74 -10.07
C ARG A 325 11.92 7.03 -8.88
N PRO A 326 10.58 6.98 -8.78
CA PRO A 326 9.90 6.19 -7.77
C PRO A 326 10.19 4.69 -7.95
N SER A 327 10.32 3.98 -6.83
CA SER A 327 10.37 2.52 -6.79
C SER A 327 8.99 1.89 -6.65
N LEU A 328 8.02 2.62 -6.07
CA LEU A 328 6.66 2.14 -5.81
C LEU A 328 5.63 3.00 -6.55
N PHE A 329 4.69 2.35 -7.23
CA PHE A 329 3.59 2.99 -7.97
C PHE A 329 2.28 2.41 -7.46
N VAL A 330 1.55 3.18 -6.67
CA VAL A 330 0.29 2.73 -6.06
C VAL A 330 -0.88 3.23 -6.88
N TYR A 331 -1.80 2.36 -7.26
CA TYR A 331 -3.04 2.74 -7.97
C TYR A 331 -4.26 2.47 -7.09
N GLN A 332 -5.09 3.50 -6.95
CA GLN A 332 -6.33 3.49 -6.17
C GLN A 332 -7.52 3.95 -7.02
#